data_AF-A0A821XLP1-F1
#
_entry.id   AF-A0A821XLP1-F1
#
_cell.length_a   1.000
_cell.length_b   1.000
_cell.length_c   1.000
_cell.angle_alpha   90.00
_cell.angle_beta   90.00
_cell.angle_gamma   90.00
#
_symmetry.space_group_name_H-M   'P 1'
#
loop_
_entity.id
_entity.type
_entity.pdbx_description
1 polymer ?
#
loop_
_entity_poly.entity_id
_entity_poly.type
_entity_poly.pdbx_seq_one_letter_code
_entity_poly.pdbx_strand_id
1 'polypeptide(L)'
;VTKSPSLKEFESEWDANIQLKRDPNSIIISARSKMLVAEIQTAMLTLASEQQVRPKRRSKFIRIPKNIRRFIDEETKSLIDGPRAQEVFIESRGGEVLIFRGPLDHVIKLKEKIDNIIKRVQEQVVERRLRFALVESDFLRANNYKVALRMEEETNTVIRYINVDSNDEKTNFVKIIFQNSRGQTIIVEIGDISKVEHVDAIVNGANGSLEHAGGVAKAIAKAAGPALDQECKELISN
;
A
#
# COMPACT_ATOMS: atom_id res chain seq x y z
N VAL A 1 25.90 0.91 24.58
CA VAL A 1 26.89 1.15 23.51
C VAL A 1 26.34 0.57 22.22
N THR A 2 25.99 1.41 21.24
CA THR A 2 25.59 0.93 19.91
C THR A 2 26.81 0.24 19.28
N LYS A 3 26.72 -1.07 19.08
CA LYS A 3 27.78 -1.88 18.45
C LYS A 3 28.10 -1.27 17.07
N SER A 4 29.39 -1.12 16.74
CA SER A 4 29.78 -0.70 15.39
C SER A 4 29.39 -1.80 14.39
N PRO A 5 28.89 -1.43 13.19
CA PRO A 5 28.49 -2.41 12.19
C PRO A 5 29.70 -3.21 11.73
N SER A 6 29.49 -4.48 11.39
CA SER A 6 30.47 -5.29 10.67
C SER A 6 30.72 -4.72 9.27
N LEU A 7 31.85 -5.11 8.65
CA LEU A 7 32.19 -4.69 7.28
C LEU A 7 31.08 -5.02 6.28
N LYS A 8 30.50 -6.23 6.37
CA LYS A 8 29.41 -6.68 5.49
C LYS A 8 28.14 -5.86 5.68
N GLU A 9 27.79 -5.52 6.92
CA GLU A 9 26.64 -4.66 7.21
C GLU A 9 26.85 -3.26 6.63
N PHE A 10 28.08 -2.72 6.75
CA PHE A 10 28.43 -1.44 6.16
C PHE A 10 28.37 -1.49 4.62
N GLU A 11 28.98 -2.48 3.98
CA GLU A 11 28.91 -2.65 2.52
C GLU A 11 27.46 -2.73 2.02
N SER A 12 26.59 -3.45 2.72
CA SER A 12 25.18 -3.56 2.37
C SER A 12 24.38 -2.28 2.60
N GLU A 13 24.68 -1.51 3.65
CA GLU A 13 24.00 -0.23 3.95
C GLU A 13 24.38 0.87 2.95
N TRP A 14 25.63 0.84 2.50
CA TRP A 14 26.22 1.87 1.64
C TRP A 14 26.20 1.51 0.16
N ASP A 15 25.76 0.31 -0.21
CA ASP A 15 25.82 -0.20 -1.60
C ASP A 15 27.23 -0.01 -2.18
N ALA A 16 28.21 -0.46 -1.40
CA ALA A 16 29.63 -0.23 -1.65
C ALA A 16 30.44 -1.51 -1.42
N ASN A 17 31.59 -1.59 -2.08
CA ASN A 17 32.56 -2.65 -1.89
C ASN A 17 33.82 -2.06 -1.24
N ILE A 18 34.26 -2.68 -0.14
CA ILE A 18 35.41 -2.22 0.63
C ILE A 18 36.44 -3.34 0.67
N GLN A 19 37.63 -3.07 0.14
CA GLN A 19 38.75 -4.02 0.15
C GLN A 19 39.84 -3.50 1.06
N LEU A 20 40.25 -4.33 2.02
CA LEU A 20 41.44 -4.08 2.83
C LEU A 20 42.67 -4.45 1.99
N LYS A 21 43.65 -3.55 1.86
CA LYS A 21 44.90 -3.88 1.19
C LYS A 21 45.81 -4.71 2.10
N ARG A 22 46.88 -5.25 1.51
CA ARG A 22 47.94 -5.96 2.24
C ARG A 22 48.71 -5.04 3.18
N ASP A 23 48.79 -3.75 2.87
CA ASP A 23 49.26 -2.74 3.82
C ASP A 23 48.12 -2.39 4.80
N PRO A 24 48.40 -2.34 6.12
CA PRO A 24 47.37 -2.17 7.14
C PRO A 24 46.74 -0.76 7.16
N ASN A 25 47.27 0.17 6.37
CA ASN A 25 46.92 1.59 6.44
C ASN A 25 46.11 2.07 5.23
N SER A 26 45.75 1.18 4.30
CA SER A 26 44.94 1.57 3.16
C SER A 26 43.78 0.62 2.88
N ILE A 27 42.68 1.25 2.48
CA ILE A 27 41.45 0.61 2.06
C ILE A 27 41.10 1.11 0.66
N ILE A 28 40.50 0.26 -0.15
CA ILE A 28 39.91 0.64 -1.42
C ILE A 28 38.40 0.66 -1.23
N ILE A 29 37.78 1.82 -1.50
CA ILE A 29 36.32 1.97 -1.51
C ILE A 29 35.88 2.08 -2.96
N SER A 30 35.05 1.15 -3.39
CA SER A 30 34.40 1.19 -4.70
C SER A 30 32.90 1.41 -4.50
N ALA A 31 32.35 2.43 -5.14
CA ALA A 31 30.94 2.75 -5.07
C ALA A 31 30.44 3.29 -6.41
N ARG A 32 29.13 3.29 -6.61
CA ARG A 32 28.49 3.68 -7.89
C ARG A 32 28.66 5.16 -8.29
N SER A 33 29.14 6.02 -7.39
CA SER A 33 29.41 7.43 -7.73
C SER A 33 30.52 8.03 -6.87
N LYS A 34 31.26 9.00 -7.41
CA LYS A 34 32.29 9.76 -6.68
C LYS A 34 31.75 10.46 -5.42
N MET A 35 30.49 10.87 -5.45
CA MET A 35 29.83 11.51 -4.31
C MET A 35 29.61 10.52 -3.16
N LEU A 36 29.12 9.31 -3.46
CA LEU A 36 28.95 8.24 -2.48
C LEU A 36 30.29 7.81 -1.87
N VAL A 37 31.37 7.79 -2.66
CA VAL A 37 32.73 7.54 -2.13
C VAL A 37 33.11 8.60 -1.08
N ALA A 38 32.83 9.88 -1.33
CA ALA A 38 33.14 10.96 -0.38
C ALA A 38 32.29 10.87 0.91
N GLU A 39 31.02 10.47 0.81
CA GLU A 39 30.18 10.23 1.98
C GLU A 39 30.66 9.03 2.80
N ILE A 40 31.04 7.93 2.14
CA ILE A 40 31.61 6.75 2.80
C ILE A 40 32.89 7.12 3.54
N GLN A 41 33.79 7.87 2.88
CA GLN A 41 35.01 8.36 3.49
C GLN A 41 34.71 9.19 4.73
N THR A 42 33.74 10.12 4.66
CA THR A 42 33.32 10.93 5.80
C THR A 42 32.79 10.07 6.94
N ALA A 43 31.90 9.11 6.65
CA ALA A 43 31.35 8.20 7.64
C ALA A 43 32.42 7.33 8.32
N MET A 44 33.39 6.82 7.56
CA MET A 44 34.52 6.05 8.10
C MET A 44 35.42 6.91 8.99
N LEU A 45 35.69 8.17 8.61
CA LEU A 45 36.45 9.10 9.45
C LEU A 45 35.70 9.43 10.75
N THR A 46 34.38 9.59 10.70
CA THR A 46 33.54 9.77 11.91
C THR A 46 33.55 8.51 12.80
N LEU A 47 33.56 7.31 12.21
CA LEU A 47 33.69 6.06 12.97
C LEU A 47 35.07 5.96 13.66
N ALA A 48 36.12 6.46 13.02
CA ALA A 48 37.47 6.47 13.57
C ALA A 48 37.68 7.52 14.67
N SER A 49 36.92 8.63 14.67
CA SER A 49 37.05 9.73 15.63
C SER A 49 36.14 9.61 16.87
N GLU A 50 35.44 8.48 17.05
CA GLU A 50 34.49 8.23 18.14
C GLU A 50 33.35 9.27 18.29
N GLN A 51 33.11 10.09 17.26
CA GLN A 51 32.03 11.07 17.27
C GLN A 51 30.65 10.40 17.11
N GLN A 52 29.64 10.87 17.86
CA GLN A 52 28.33 10.21 17.95
C GLN A 52 27.37 10.45 16.77
N VAL A 53 27.60 11.46 15.93
CA VAL A 53 26.64 11.81 14.87
C VAL A 53 26.95 11.05 13.59
N ARG A 54 26.40 9.83 13.50
CA ARG A 54 26.44 9.03 12.27
C ARG A 54 25.37 9.52 11.30
N PRO A 55 25.67 9.69 10.00
CA PRO A 55 24.62 9.90 9.01
C PRO A 55 23.69 8.67 8.99
N LYS A 56 22.42 8.86 9.32
CA LYS A 56 21.43 7.76 9.36
C LYS A 56 21.06 7.38 7.93
N ARG A 57 21.45 6.19 7.46
CA ARG A 57 20.91 5.61 6.23
C ARG A 57 19.83 4.58 6.55
N ARG A 58 18.87 4.39 5.63
CA ARG A 58 17.79 3.40 5.76
C ARG A 58 17.48 2.75 4.43
N SER A 59 16.99 1.51 4.52
CA SER A 59 16.30 0.83 3.43
C SER A 59 14.78 0.92 3.64
N LYS A 60 14.05 1.33 2.60
CA LYS A 60 12.58 1.29 2.55
C LYS A 60 12.14 0.67 1.23
N PHE A 61 10.90 0.19 1.16
CA PHE A 61 10.35 -0.34 -0.07
C PHE A 61 8.94 0.17 -0.31
N ILE A 62 8.54 0.16 -1.57
CA ILE A 62 7.17 0.39 -2.04
C ILE A 62 6.78 -0.78 -2.94
N ARG A 63 5.55 -1.27 -2.80
CA ARG A 63 4.94 -2.21 -3.74
C ARG A 63 4.09 -1.43 -4.75
N ILE A 64 4.26 -1.74 -6.03
CA ILE A 64 3.51 -1.13 -7.13
C ILE A 64 2.52 -2.16 -7.68
N PRO A 65 1.22 -1.86 -7.72
CA PRO A 65 0.24 -2.73 -8.36
C PRO A 65 0.54 -2.93 -9.86
N LYS A 66 0.45 -4.18 -10.33
CA LYS A 66 0.81 -4.57 -11.71
C LYS A 66 0.05 -3.78 -12.76
N ASN A 67 -1.22 -3.52 -12.52
CA ASN A 67 -2.13 -2.86 -13.45
C ASN A 67 -1.77 -1.38 -13.70
N ILE A 68 -1.01 -0.74 -12.80
CA ILE A 68 -0.57 0.66 -12.97
C ILE A 68 0.92 0.83 -13.21
N ARG A 69 1.70 -0.27 -13.16
CA ARG A 69 3.16 -0.24 -13.20
C ARG A 69 3.73 0.63 -14.33
N ARG A 70 3.22 0.45 -15.55
CA ARG A 70 3.68 1.21 -16.72
C ARG A 70 3.52 2.73 -16.55
N PHE A 71 2.38 3.17 -16.00
CA PHE A 71 2.12 4.60 -15.76
C PHE A 71 3.05 5.14 -14.67
N ILE A 72 3.33 4.33 -13.64
CA ILE A 72 4.30 4.70 -12.60
C ILE A 72 5.71 4.83 -13.17
N ASP A 73 6.15 3.89 -14.00
CA ASP A 73 7.47 3.97 -14.64
C ASP A 73 7.59 5.23 -15.51
N GLU A 74 6.55 5.56 -16.29
CA GLU A 74 6.52 6.77 -17.12
C GLU A 74 6.60 8.06 -16.27
N GLU A 75 5.80 8.18 -15.20
CA GLU A 75 5.75 9.40 -14.37
C GLU A 75 6.92 9.53 -13.39
N THR A 76 7.48 8.42 -12.92
CA THR A 76 8.60 8.43 -11.97
C THR A 76 9.97 8.43 -12.66
N LYS A 77 10.02 8.27 -14.00
CA LYS A 77 11.27 8.24 -14.76
C LYS A 77 12.20 9.40 -14.43
N SER A 78 11.71 10.64 -14.40
CA SER A 78 12.53 11.82 -14.10
C SER A 78 12.97 11.90 -12.62
N LEU A 79 12.21 11.28 -11.71
CA LEU A 79 12.55 11.21 -10.28
C LEU A 79 13.59 10.11 -10.01
N ILE A 80 13.53 9.01 -10.76
CA ILE A 80 14.44 7.86 -10.65
C ILE A 80 15.74 8.11 -11.42
N ASP A 81 15.63 8.60 -12.66
CA ASP A 81 16.75 8.81 -13.59
C ASP A 81 17.34 10.23 -13.53
N GLY A 82 16.74 11.15 -12.75
CA GLY A 82 17.30 12.47 -12.50
C GLY A 82 18.75 12.39 -11.99
N PRO A 83 19.61 13.41 -12.20
CA PRO A 83 21.07 13.28 -12.22
C PRO A 83 21.73 12.43 -11.11
N ARG A 84 21.14 12.43 -9.91
CA ARG A 84 21.37 11.56 -8.74
C ARG A 84 20.02 11.60 -8.01
N ALA A 85 19.32 10.52 -7.69
CA ALA A 85 17.99 10.56 -7.03
C ALA A 85 18.02 11.05 -5.55
N GLN A 86 18.75 12.12 -5.22
CA GLN A 86 19.03 12.61 -3.87
C GLN A 86 19.90 11.66 -3.03
N GLU A 87 20.98 11.10 -3.57
CA GLU A 87 21.82 10.10 -2.87
C GLU A 87 21.09 8.78 -2.55
N VAL A 88 19.86 8.61 -3.09
CA VAL A 88 19.07 7.39 -2.92
C VAL A 88 19.35 6.43 -4.08
N PHE A 89 19.78 5.23 -3.74
CA PHE A 89 19.80 4.07 -4.61
C PHE A 89 18.42 3.45 -4.70
N ILE A 90 17.97 3.20 -5.94
CA ILE A 90 16.66 2.62 -6.23
C ILE A 90 16.89 1.33 -7.01
N GLU A 91 16.37 0.23 -6.50
CA GLU A 91 16.44 -1.09 -7.12
C GLU A 91 15.01 -1.61 -7.35
N SER A 92 14.70 -2.08 -8.57
CA SER A 92 13.44 -2.78 -8.81
C SER A 92 13.63 -4.28 -8.67
N ARG A 93 12.83 -4.93 -7.81
CA ARG A 93 12.82 -6.39 -7.64
C ARG A 93 11.52 -6.99 -8.16
N GLY A 94 11.65 -7.97 -9.05
CA GLY A 94 10.52 -8.72 -9.61
C GLY A 94 9.49 -7.87 -10.33
N GLY A 95 9.82 -6.63 -10.72
CA GLY A 95 8.88 -5.71 -11.37
C GLY A 95 7.73 -5.18 -10.50
N GLU A 96 7.67 -5.53 -9.21
CA GLU A 96 6.57 -5.15 -8.32
C GLU A 96 7.04 -4.34 -7.12
N VAL A 97 8.33 -4.40 -6.79
CA VAL A 97 8.89 -3.73 -5.61
C VAL A 97 9.95 -2.75 -6.03
N LEU A 98 9.87 -1.52 -5.51
CA LEU A 98 10.96 -0.56 -5.53
C LEU A 98 11.60 -0.52 -4.14
N ILE A 99 12.93 -0.66 -4.08
CA ILE A 99 13.72 -0.58 -2.86
C ILE A 99 14.58 0.67 -2.90
N PHE A 100 14.47 1.49 -1.86
CA PHE A 100 15.16 2.76 -1.70
C PHE A 100 16.21 2.62 -0.60
N ARG A 101 17.47 2.97 -0.89
CA ARG A 101 18.58 2.95 0.07
C ARG A 101 19.35 4.26 0.01
N GLY A 102 19.52 4.95 1.12
CA GLY A 102 20.19 6.24 1.13
C GLY A 102 20.04 6.97 2.46
N PRO A 103 20.40 8.27 2.51
CA PRO A 103 20.17 9.13 3.68
C PRO A 103 18.69 9.11 4.09
N LEU A 104 18.43 9.02 5.38
CA LEU A 104 17.09 8.86 5.95
C LEU A 104 16.08 9.87 5.40
N ASP A 105 16.42 11.15 5.44
CA ASP A 105 15.51 12.23 5.05
C ASP A 105 15.21 12.21 3.55
N HIS A 106 16.20 11.86 2.72
CA HIS A 106 16.03 11.74 1.28
C HIS A 106 15.18 10.52 0.92
N VAL A 107 15.42 9.37 1.57
CA VAL A 107 14.61 8.16 1.40
C VAL A 107 13.15 8.41 1.77
N ILE A 108 12.88 9.07 2.90
CA ILE A 108 11.51 9.40 3.33
C ILE A 108 10.84 10.31 2.30
N LYS A 109 11.48 11.44 1.95
CA LYS A 109 10.92 12.41 1.00
C LYS A 109 10.64 11.80 -0.37
N LEU A 110 11.55 10.97 -0.87
CA LEU A 110 11.37 10.32 -2.17
C LEU A 110 10.27 9.25 -2.11
N LYS A 111 10.23 8.46 -1.04
CA LYS A 111 9.18 7.47 -0.81
C LYS A 111 7.80 8.14 -0.80
N GLU A 112 7.62 9.21 -0.02
CA GLU A 112 6.35 9.95 0.07
C GLU A 112 5.94 10.53 -1.29
N LYS A 113 6.88 11.07 -2.07
CA LYS A 113 6.60 11.55 -3.43
C LYS A 113 6.08 10.43 -4.33
N ILE A 114 6.74 9.26 -4.31
CA ILE A 114 6.33 8.13 -5.14
C ILE A 114 5.01 7.53 -4.66
N ASP A 115 4.79 7.42 -3.35
CA ASP A 115 3.49 6.98 -2.79
C ASP A 115 2.35 7.88 -3.26
N ASN A 116 2.56 9.21 -3.26
CA ASN A 116 1.57 10.18 -3.75
C ASN A 116 1.31 10.05 -5.26
N ILE A 117 2.34 9.78 -6.05
CA ILE A 117 2.20 9.49 -7.49
C ILE A 117 1.39 8.19 -7.69
N ILE A 118 1.72 7.13 -6.96
CA ILE A 118 0.99 5.86 -7.01
C ILE A 118 -0.48 6.06 -6.70
N LYS A 119 -0.80 6.76 -5.60
CA LYS A 119 -2.17 7.05 -5.21
C LYS A 119 -2.93 7.81 -6.31
N ARG A 120 -2.33 8.88 -6.83
CA ARG A 120 -2.93 9.69 -7.90
C ARG A 120 -3.14 8.87 -9.18
N VAL A 121 -2.14 8.11 -9.63
CA VAL A 121 -2.22 7.31 -10.85
C VAL A 121 -3.27 6.21 -10.69
N GLN A 122 -3.33 5.56 -9.54
CA GLN A 122 -4.35 4.57 -9.22
C GLN A 122 -5.75 5.19 -9.30
N GLU A 123 -5.96 6.35 -8.66
CA GLU A 123 -7.21 7.13 -8.74
C GLU A 123 -7.60 7.42 -10.20
N GLN A 124 -6.67 7.95 -11.01
CA GLN A 124 -6.92 8.28 -12.41
C GLN A 124 -7.23 7.06 -13.28
N VAL A 125 -6.55 5.93 -13.06
CA VAL A 125 -6.77 4.70 -13.84
C VAL A 125 -8.13 4.09 -13.52
N VAL A 126 -8.50 4.03 -12.24
CA VAL A 126 -9.83 3.57 -11.81
C VAL A 126 -10.90 4.50 -12.37
N GLU A 127 -10.79 5.80 -12.14
CA GLU A 127 -11.76 6.78 -12.62
C GLU A 127 -11.96 6.69 -14.13
N ARG A 128 -10.88 6.70 -14.93
CA ARG A 128 -10.98 6.60 -16.38
C ARG A 128 -11.66 5.30 -16.80
N ARG A 129 -11.25 4.16 -16.22
CA ARG A 129 -11.84 2.86 -16.57
C ARG A 129 -13.34 2.83 -16.28
N LEU A 130 -13.77 3.36 -15.14
CA LEU A 130 -15.17 3.29 -14.72
C LEU A 130 -16.05 4.34 -15.41
N ARG A 131 -15.50 5.53 -15.67
CA ARG A 131 -16.19 6.59 -16.43
C ARG A 131 -16.52 6.15 -17.86
N PHE A 132 -15.65 5.37 -18.49
CA PHE A 132 -15.87 4.85 -19.85
C PHE A 132 -16.55 3.46 -19.86
N ALA A 133 -16.93 2.91 -18.71
CA ALA A 133 -17.79 1.74 -18.69
C ALA A 133 -19.16 2.13 -19.27
N LEU A 134 -19.77 1.24 -20.06
CA LEU A 134 -21.10 1.43 -20.67
C LEU A 134 -22.20 1.77 -19.66
N VAL A 135 -21.96 1.48 -18.37
CA VAL A 135 -22.89 1.65 -17.27
C VAL A 135 -22.20 2.41 -16.14
N GLU A 136 -22.11 3.74 -16.28
CA GLU A 136 -21.67 4.60 -15.19
C GLU A 136 -22.83 4.81 -14.21
N SER A 137 -22.59 4.61 -12.90
CA SER A 137 -23.60 4.85 -11.84
C SER A 137 -23.35 6.18 -11.14
N ASP A 138 -24.42 6.94 -10.86
CA ASP A 138 -24.37 8.16 -10.04
C ASP A 138 -23.77 7.90 -8.66
N PHE A 139 -23.94 6.70 -8.10
CA PHE A 139 -23.30 6.30 -6.85
C PHE A 139 -21.77 6.42 -6.89
N LEU A 140 -21.14 5.96 -7.98
CA LEU A 140 -19.70 6.02 -8.14
C LEU A 140 -19.24 7.46 -8.37
N ARG A 141 -19.96 8.20 -9.22
CA ARG A 141 -19.65 9.59 -9.54
C ARG A 141 -19.76 10.49 -8.30
N ALA A 142 -20.81 10.33 -7.50
CA ALA A 142 -21.06 11.12 -6.29
C ALA A 142 -19.97 10.95 -5.23
N ASN A 143 -19.23 9.84 -5.24
CA ASN A 143 -18.11 9.60 -4.33
C ASN A 143 -16.73 9.74 -5.00
N ASN A 144 -16.65 10.34 -6.20
CA ASN A 144 -15.42 10.43 -6.99
C ASN A 144 -14.71 9.07 -7.15
N TYR A 145 -15.49 8.00 -7.35
CA TYR A 145 -15.03 6.62 -7.51
C TYR A 145 -14.20 6.05 -6.35
N LYS A 146 -14.11 6.74 -5.20
CA LYS A 146 -13.29 6.31 -4.05
C LYS A 146 -13.75 4.96 -3.49
N VAL A 147 -15.04 4.64 -3.58
CA VAL A 147 -15.57 3.33 -3.17
C VAL A 147 -14.97 2.22 -4.03
N ALA A 148 -15.00 2.36 -5.35
CA ALA A 148 -14.42 1.38 -6.25
C ALA A 148 -12.90 1.27 -6.11
N LEU A 149 -12.22 2.40 -5.91
CA LEU A 149 -10.79 2.43 -5.60
C LEU A 149 -10.47 1.60 -4.35
N ARG A 150 -11.16 1.86 -3.23
CA ARG A 150 -10.96 1.10 -1.98
C ARG A 150 -11.26 -0.39 -2.16
N MET A 151 -12.32 -0.74 -2.88
CA MET A 151 -12.63 -2.14 -3.17
C MET A 151 -11.47 -2.82 -3.89
N GLU A 152 -10.87 -2.19 -4.89
CA GLU A 152 -9.72 -2.75 -5.61
C GLU A 152 -8.47 -2.85 -4.74
N GLU A 153 -8.21 -1.84 -3.91
CA GLU A 153 -7.08 -1.81 -2.99
C GLU A 153 -7.18 -2.90 -1.91
N GLU A 154 -8.31 -2.99 -1.21
CA GLU A 154 -8.51 -3.92 -0.10
C GLU A 154 -8.60 -5.38 -0.55
N THR A 155 -9.18 -5.62 -1.74
CA THR A 155 -9.29 -6.97 -2.29
C THR A 155 -8.07 -7.38 -3.11
N ASN A 156 -7.18 -6.44 -3.45
CA ASN A 156 -6.11 -6.62 -4.43
C ASN A 156 -6.64 -7.26 -5.72
N THR A 157 -7.74 -6.70 -6.22
CA THR A 157 -8.41 -7.10 -7.47
C THR A 157 -8.74 -5.90 -8.34
N VAL A 158 -9.23 -6.14 -9.54
CA VAL A 158 -9.64 -5.08 -10.47
C VAL A 158 -11.08 -5.30 -10.88
N ILE A 159 -11.92 -4.27 -10.77
CA ILE A 159 -13.28 -4.27 -11.33
C ILE A 159 -13.18 -4.27 -12.85
N ARG A 160 -13.79 -5.28 -13.47
CA ARG A 160 -13.81 -5.46 -14.93
C ARG A 160 -15.14 -5.09 -15.55
N TYR A 161 -16.23 -5.39 -14.85
CA TYR A 161 -17.58 -5.20 -15.35
C TYR A 161 -18.44 -4.55 -14.28
N ILE A 162 -19.30 -3.64 -14.73
CA ILE A 162 -20.33 -3.00 -13.91
C ILE A 162 -21.65 -3.19 -14.65
N ASN A 163 -22.66 -3.65 -13.91
CA ASN A 163 -24.04 -3.60 -14.31
C ASN A 163 -24.84 -2.81 -13.29
N VAL A 164 -25.83 -2.06 -13.77
CA VAL A 164 -26.80 -1.37 -12.93
C VAL A 164 -28.15 -1.97 -13.27
N ASP A 165 -28.68 -2.70 -12.32
CA ASP A 165 -30.02 -3.25 -12.41
C ASP A 165 -30.99 -2.25 -11.76
N SER A 166 -31.90 -1.74 -12.59
CA SER A 166 -32.96 -0.79 -12.22
C SER A 166 -34.35 -1.40 -12.42
N ASN A 167 -34.49 -2.71 -12.21
CA ASN A 167 -35.69 -3.46 -12.60
C ASN A 167 -36.93 -3.34 -11.68
N ASP A 168 -36.96 -2.43 -10.70
CA ASP A 168 -38.14 -2.36 -9.83
C ASP A 168 -38.79 -0.97 -9.80
N GLU A 169 -39.74 -0.78 -10.73
CA GLU A 169 -40.62 0.38 -10.84
C GLU A 169 -41.39 0.68 -9.54
N LYS A 170 -41.47 -0.28 -8.60
CA LYS A 170 -42.19 -0.10 -7.32
C LYS A 170 -41.31 0.38 -6.17
N THR A 171 -39.99 0.23 -6.25
CA THR A 171 -39.12 0.40 -5.07
C THR A 171 -37.99 1.41 -5.28
N ASN A 172 -37.80 1.96 -6.49
CA ASN A 172 -36.78 2.97 -6.79
C ASN A 172 -35.34 2.52 -6.46
N PHE A 173 -35.10 1.20 -6.31
CA PHE A 173 -33.80 0.68 -5.90
C PHE A 173 -32.86 0.52 -7.11
N VAL A 174 -31.63 1.01 -6.93
CA VAL A 174 -30.52 0.84 -7.86
C VAL A 174 -29.60 -0.22 -7.30
N LYS A 175 -29.50 -1.37 -7.98
CA LYS A 175 -28.55 -2.43 -7.63
C LYS A 175 -27.34 -2.34 -8.54
N ILE A 176 -26.16 -2.20 -7.96
CA ILE A 176 -24.91 -2.11 -8.70
C ILE A 176 -24.16 -3.41 -8.53
N ILE A 177 -23.87 -4.06 -9.65
CA ILE A 177 -23.19 -5.34 -9.71
C ILE A 177 -21.81 -5.11 -10.30
N PHE A 178 -20.78 -5.40 -9.52
CA PHE A 178 -19.39 -5.40 -9.94
C PHE A 178 -18.92 -6.83 -10.15
N GLN A 179 -18.14 -7.07 -11.20
CA GLN A 179 -17.37 -8.30 -11.33
C GLN A 179 -15.89 -7.96 -11.33
N ASN A 180 -15.13 -8.60 -10.44
CA ASN A 180 -13.69 -8.40 -10.38
C ASN A 180 -12.92 -9.36 -11.30
N SER A 181 -11.61 -9.14 -11.41
CA SER A 181 -10.70 -9.94 -12.22
C SER A 181 -10.53 -11.40 -11.77
N ARG A 182 -11.05 -11.75 -10.58
CA ARG A 182 -11.08 -13.13 -10.06
C ARG A 182 -12.41 -13.83 -10.34
N GLY A 183 -13.35 -13.17 -11.01
CA GLY A 183 -14.69 -13.70 -11.26
C GLY A 183 -15.63 -13.60 -10.06
N GLN A 184 -15.24 -12.89 -9.00
CA GLN A 184 -16.11 -12.66 -7.85
C GLN A 184 -17.09 -11.53 -8.18
N THR A 185 -18.34 -11.73 -7.80
CA THR A 185 -19.41 -10.75 -7.94
C THR A 185 -19.58 -10.00 -6.62
N ILE A 186 -19.55 -8.66 -6.70
CA ILE A 186 -19.82 -7.77 -5.58
C ILE A 186 -21.09 -7.02 -5.91
N ILE A 187 -22.05 -7.04 -5.00
CA ILE A 187 -23.34 -6.36 -5.18
C ILE A 187 -23.42 -5.25 -4.15
N VAL A 188 -23.68 -4.03 -4.63
CA VAL A 188 -24.03 -2.89 -3.78
C VAL A 188 -25.49 -2.60 -4.00
N GLU A 189 -26.26 -2.70 -2.92
CA GLU A 189 -27.71 -2.58 -2.93
C GLU A 189 -28.12 -1.72 -1.73
N ILE A 190 -29.14 -0.88 -1.93
CA ILE A 190 -29.80 -0.18 -0.83
C ILE A 190 -30.93 -1.09 -0.36
N GLY A 191 -30.84 -1.56 0.89
CA GLY A 191 -31.83 -2.47 1.44
C GLY A 191 -31.62 -2.77 2.92
N ASP A 192 -32.44 -3.67 3.45
CA ASP A 192 -32.32 -4.20 4.80
C ASP A 192 -31.52 -5.51 4.76
N ILE A 193 -30.28 -5.48 5.27
CA ILE A 193 -29.37 -6.64 5.26
C ILE A 193 -29.96 -7.87 5.99
N SER A 194 -30.91 -7.67 6.90
CA SER A 194 -31.56 -8.76 7.64
C SER A 194 -32.65 -9.48 6.83
N LYS A 195 -33.05 -8.93 5.69
CA LYS A 195 -34.10 -9.47 4.81
C LYS A 195 -33.55 -10.06 3.51
N VAL A 196 -32.23 -10.09 3.34
CA VAL A 196 -31.60 -10.66 2.15
C VAL A 196 -31.72 -12.18 2.23
N GLU A 197 -32.46 -12.76 1.28
CA GLU A 197 -32.63 -14.21 1.18
C GLU A 197 -31.38 -14.86 0.55
N HIS A 198 -31.19 -16.16 0.82
CA HIS A 198 -30.12 -16.97 0.22
C HIS A 198 -28.69 -16.49 0.52
N VAL A 199 -28.40 -16.12 1.77
CA VAL A 199 -27.05 -15.80 2.24
C VAL A 199 -26.54 -16.89 3.18
N ASP A 200 -25.28 -17.28 3.03
CA ASP A 200 -24.63 -18.24 3.93
C ASP A 200 -24.19 -17.59 5.25
N ALA A 201 -23.87 -16.29 5.23
CA ALA A 201 -23.40 -15.55 6.38
C ALA A 201 -23.64 -14.04 6.24
N ILE A 202 -23.77 -13.35 7.38
CA ILE A 202 -23.75 -11.89 7.48
C ILE A 202 -22.49 -11.48 8.25
N VAL A 203 -21.70 -10.57 7.69
CA VAL A 203 -20.50 -10.04 8.34
C VAL A 203 -20.72 -8.59 8.77
N ASN A 204 -20.41 -8.28 10.02
CA ASN A 204 -20.48 -6.94 10.60
C ASN A 204 -19.17 -6.63 11.34
N GLY A 205 -18.77 -5.36 11.37
CA GLY A 205 -17.71 -4.91 12.27
C GLY A 205 -18.15 -5.04 13.72
N ALA A 206 -17.43 -5.83 14.51
CA ALA A 206 -17.67 -6.01 15.93
C ALA A 206 -16.62 -5.27 16.77
N ASN A 207 -17.00 -4.85 17.98
CA ASN A 207 -16.07 -4.35 18.99
C ASN A 207 -15.48 -5.52 19.80
N GLY A 208 -14.50 -5.23 20.67
CA GLY A 208 -13.83 -6.26 21.49
C GLY A 208 -14.73 -6.97 22.50
N SER A 209 -15.91 -6.43 22.80
CA SER A 209 -16.89 -7.04 23.71
C SER A 209 -17.99 -7.80 22.96
N LEU A 210 -17.92 -7.87 21.63
CA LEU A 210 -18.97 -8.41 20.75
C LEU A 210 -20.38 -7.85 21.06
N GLU A 211 -20.46 -6.62 21.58
CA GLU A 211 -21.74 -6.01 21.94
C GLU A 211 -22.38 -5.30 20.75
N HIS A 212 -23.64 -5.64 20.45
CA HIS A 212 -24.40 -5.11 19.32
C HIS A 212 -25.21 -3.86 19.69
N ALA A 213 -24.55 -2.83 20.25
CA ALA A 213 -25.21 -1.69 20.88
C ALA A 213 -25.88 -0.68 19.91
N GLY A 214 -25.53 -0.68 18.62
CA GLY A 214 -26.06 0.30 17.67
C GLY A 214 -25.87 -0.02 16.19
N GLY A 215 -26.40 0.85 15.33
CA GLY A 215 -26.23 0.80 13.87
C GLY A 215 -26.68 -0.52 13.23
N VAL A 216 -25.92 -0.95 12.22
CA VAL A 216 -26.16 -2.21 11.48
C VAL A 216 -26.06 -3.43 12.41
N ALA A 217 -25.10 -3.44 13.34
CA ALA A 217 -24.93 -4.52 14.31
C ALA A 217 -26.21 -4.77 15.14
N LYS A 218 -26.84 -3.70 15.63
CA LYS A 218 -28.09 -3.80 16.39
C LYS A 218 -29.27 -4.29 15.54
N ALA A 219 -29.33 -3.87 14.27
CA ALA A 219 -30.36 -4.35 13.35
C ALA A 219 -30.22 -5.85 13.09
N ILE A 220 -29.00 -6.33 12.87
CA ILE A 220 -28.69 -7.76 12.72
C ILE A 220 -29.06 -8.52 14.00
N ALA A 221 -28.61 -8.05 15.18
CA ALA A 221 -28.91 -8.73 16.44
C ALA A 221 -30.42 -8.81 16.75
N LYS A 222 -31.16 -7.73 16.46
CA LYS A 222 -32.62 -7.73 16.60
C LYS A 222 -33.29 -8.76 15.68
N ALA A 223 -32.77 -8.94 14.46
CA ALA A 223 -33.31 -9.91 13.50
C ALA A 223 -32.90 -11.35 13.84
N ALA A 224 -31.66 -11.57 14.28
CA ALA A 224 -31.14 -12.88 14.68
C ALA A 224 -31.77 -13.39 16.00
N GLY A 225 -32.19 -12.47 16.87
CA GLY A 225 -32.78 -12.79 18.17
C GLY A 225 -31.74 -12.98 19.28
N PRO A 226 -32.20 -13.28 20.50
CA PRO A 226 -31.37 -13.28 21.72
C PRO A 226 -30.27 -14.35 21.73
N ALA A 227 -30.38 -15.40 20.91
CA ALA A 227 -29.38 -16.46 20.82
C ALA A 227 -28.02 -15.92 20.35
N LEU A 228 -28.00 -14.93 19.45
CA LEU A 228 -26.76 -14.31 18.98
C LEU A 228 -25.97 -13.67 20.13
N ASP A 229 -26.65 -12.87 20.95
CA ASP A 229 -26.02 -12.22 22.11
C ASP A 229 -25.52 -13.24 23.15
N GLN A 230 -26.20 -14.38 23.28
CA GLN A 230 -25.79 -15.47 24.18
C GLN A 230 -24.50 -16.12 23.67
N GLU A 231 -24.47 -16.54 22.41
CA GLU A 231 -23.28 -17.14 21.78
C GLU A 231 -22.08 -16.18 21.82
N CYS A 232 -22.28 -14.89 21.52
CA CYS A 232 -21.23 -13.88 21.61
C CYS A 232 -20.66 -13.74 23.03
N LYS A 233 -21.50 -13.79 24.06
CA LYS A 233 -21.05 -13.74 25.47
C LYS A 233 -20.27 -14.98 25.88
N GLU A 234 -20.70 -16.15 25.44
CA GLU A 234 -19.98 -17.41 25.69
C GLU A 234 -18.57 -17.36 25.08
N LEU A 235 -18.45 -16.86 23.84
CA LEU A 235 -17.17 -16.76 23.14
C LEU A 235 -16.13 -15.88 23.85
N ILE A 236 -16.53 -14.76 24.46
CA ILE A 236 -15.61 -13.84 25.16
C ILE A 236 -15.37 -14.20 26.63
N SER A 237 -16.19 -15.09 27.19
CA SER A 237 -16.07 -15.54 28.58
C SER A 237 -15.08 -16.70 28.76
N ASN A 238 -14.63 -17.30 27.65
CA ASN A 238 -13.59 -18.33 27.58
C ASN A 238 -12.21 -17.71 27.32
#